data_AF-A0A2Z5IQM4-F1
#
_entry.id   AF-A0A2Z5IQM4-F1
#
_cell.length_a   1.000
_cell.length_b   1.000
_cell.length_c   1.000
_cell.angle_alpha   90.00
_cell.angle_beta   90.00
_cell.angle_gamma   90.00
#
_symmetry.space_group_name_H-M   'P 1'
#
loop_
_entity.id
_entity.type
_entity.pdbx_description
1 polymer ?
#
loop_
_entity_poly.entity_id
_entity_poly.type
_entity_poly.pdbx_seq_one_letter_code
_entity_poly.pdbx_strand_id
1 'polypeptide(L)'
;MKNKNFKLGIFLPIIFISLPLIAASCKTNCDNLVKLKLKEKDQLEEFHSAKYPTNLLYLNLYAITFAQFIDLYENNSIRNYKYISESKTIINKLLKDDPKEQNGLLNILNLINSYENYLNNKQGSLDFEEIINNIYYPSLSKTNDKYSEILILLIEKSGNFFNKYKYDRISWTHFDVFRLIWDILINLKETKHYYYLVLFYPRLVLKWYMESDDGDSRIKEVAKSIKEIFDKTIVNKGELEIKDINKINEIIKQID
;
A
#
# COMPACT_ATOMS: atom_id res chain seq x y z
N MET A 1 -19.73 22.64 17.32
CA MET A 1 -19.91 21.52 16.37
C MET A 1 -20.14 22.09 14.98
N LYS A 2 -19.30 21.75 14.00
CA LYS A 2 -19.54 22.05 12.58
C LYS A 2 -19.11 20.83 11.75
N ASN A 3 -20.07 20.05 11.27
CA ASN A 3 -19.80 19.06 10.24
C ASN A 3 -19.35 19.80 8.98
N LYS A 4 -18.10 19.58 8.56
CA LYS A 4 -17.67 19.86 7.20
C LYS A 4 -17.50 18.53 6.50
N ASN A 5 -18.50 18.17 5.69
CA ASN A 5 -18.39 17.08 4.73
C ASN A 5 -17.46 17.53 3.59
N PHE A 6 -16.15 17.58 3.86
CA PHE A 6 -15.14 17.88 2.86
C PHE A 6 -14.77 16.57 2.17
N LYS A 7 -15.54 16.18 1.15
CA LYS A 7 -15.17 15.06 0.28
C LYS A 7 -13.89 15.45 -0.47
N LEU A 8 -12.76 14.96 0.01
CA LEU A 8 -11.45 15.32 -0.49
C LEU A 8 -11.18 14.50 -1.75
N GLY A 9 -11.27 15.15 -2.91
CA GLY A 9 -10.87 14.55 -4.18
C GLY A 9 -9.40 14.16 -4.11
N ILE A 10 -9.10 12.87 -4.26
CA ILE A 10 -7.76 12.32 -4.15
C ILE A 10 -6.90 12.89 -5.29
N PHE A 11 -6.09 13.89 -4.98
CA PHE A 11 -5.15 14.47 -5.91
C PHE A 11 -4.08 13.43 -6.26
N LEU A 12 -4.16 12.87 -7.47
CA LEU A 12 -3.07 12.15 -8.11
C LEU A 12 -1.84 13.07 -8.17
N PRO A 13 -0.76 12.77 -7.42
CA PRO A 13 0.32 13.72 -7.27
C PRO A 13 1.33 13.57 -8.42
N ILE A 14 1.14 14.40 -9.43
CA ILE A 14 2.11 14.65 -10.50
C ILE A 14 3.10 15.69 -9.99
N ILE A 15 4.34 15.31 -9.63
CA ILE A 15 5.53 16.18 -9.51
C ILE A 15 6.81 15.32 -9.54
N PHE A 16 7.94 15.97 -9.84
CA PHE A 16 9.18 15.41 -10.41
C PHE A 16 10.41 15.77 -9.53
N ILE A 17 11.53 15.01 -9.67
CA ILE A 17 12.96 15.41 -9.45
C ILE A 17 13.66 15.16 -8.07
N SER A 18 14.26 13.97 -7.93
CA SER A 18 15.73 13.68 -7.79
C SER A 18 16.54 13.75 -6.45
N LEU A 19 17.58 12.87 -6.41
CA LEU A 19 18.83 12.86 -5.60
C LEU A 19 18.76 12.20 -4.17
N PRO A 20 19.89 11.75 -3.55
CA PRO A 20 20.57 10.49 -3.89
C PRO A 20 20.93 9.55 -2.70
N LEU A 21 21.49 8.37 -3.03
CA LEU A 21 21.96 7.27 -2.16
C LEU A 21 22.82 7.64 -0.92
N ILE A 22 22.81 6.77 0.11
CA ILE A 22 23.94 5.85 0.48
C ILE A 22 23.61 4.97 1.72
N ALA A 23 24.16 3.74 1.75
CA ALA A 23 24.02 2.70 2.79
C ALA A 23 24.86 2.97 4.08
N ALA A 24 24.96 2.17 5.15
CA ALA A 24 24.60 0.77 5.50
C ALA A 24 24.45 0.64 7.07
N SER A 25 24.46 -0.49 7.82
CA SER A 25 24.62 -1.94 7.59
C SER A 25 24.06 -2.78 8.79
N CYS A 26 24.10 -4.12 8.68
CA CYS A 26 24.18 -5.17 9.74
C CYS A 26 23.18 -5.20 10.94
N LYS A 27 22.40 -6.28 11.15
CA LYS A 27 22.70 -7.62 11.76
C LYS A 27 23.07 -7.54 13.27
N THR A 28 22.56 -8.37 14.19
CA THR A 28 22.11 -9.79 14.05
C THR A 28 21.18 -10.27 15.20
N ASN A 29 20.42 -11.35 14.94
CA ASN A 29 19.90 -12.42 15.85
C ASN A 29 18.96 -12.10 17.04
N CYS A 30 17.83 -12.82 17.11
CA CYS A 30 17.72 -14.07 17.89
C CYS A 30 16.38 -14.82 17.64
N ASP A 31 16.46 -16.15 17.52
CA ASP A 31 15.32 -17.08 17.62
C ASP A 31 14.81 -17.13 19.08
N ASN A 32 13.59 -17.57 19.45
CA ASN A 32 12.82 -18.71 18.94
C ASN A 32 11.33 -18.56 19.33
N LEU A 33 10.38 -18.99 18.51
CA LEU A 33 8.97 -19.22 18.91
C LEU A 33 8.26 -20.10 17.87
N VAL A 34 8.18 -21.41 18.11
CA VAL A 34 7.56 -22.41 17.23
C VAL A 34 6.42 -23.06 18.04
N LYS A 35 5.14 -22.93 17.65
CA LYS A 35 4.53 -23.80 16.61
C LYS A 35 3.41 -23.16 15.75
N LEU A 36 3.20 -21.84 15.82
CA LEU A 36 2.29 -21.14 14.87
C LEU A 36 3.02 -20.41 13.73
N LYS A 37 4.36 -20.27 13.81
CA LYS A 37 5.15 -19.53 12.80
C LYS A 37 5.46 -20.28 11.51
N LEU A 38 5.29 -21.61 11.44
CA LEU A 38 5.72 -22.38 10.26
C LEU A 38 4.98 -21.94 8.99
N LYS A 39 3.64 -21.96 9.00
CA LYS A 39 2.87 -21.58 7.80
C LYS A 39 3.06 -20.12 7.36
N GLU A 40 3.11 -19.18 8.31
CA GLU A 40 3.36 -17.76 8.00
C GLU A 40 4.79 -17.55 7.49
N LYS A 41 5.78 -18.29 8.00
CA LYS A 41 7.16 -18.27 7.50
C LYS A 41 7.26 -18.82 6.09
N ASP A 42 6.65 -19.97 5.80
CA ASP A 42 6.69 -20.60 4.49
C ASP A 42 6.07 -19.67 3.42
N GLN A 43 4.92 -19.07 3.74
CA GLN A 43 4.25 -18.06 2.91
C GLN A 43 5.09 -16.78 2.71
N LEU A 44 5.80 -16.33 3.75
CA LEU A 44 6.69 -15.17 3.67
C LEU A 44 7.94 -15.44 2.83
N GLU A 45 8.50 -16.65 2.92
CA GLU A 45 9.61 -17.11 2.08
C GLU A 45 9.19 -17.25 0.61
N GLU A 46 7.97 -17.71 0.34
CA GLU A 46 7.39 -17.72 -1.01
C GLU A 46 7.25 -16.30 -1.58
N PHE A 47 6.74 -15.33 -0.82
CA PHE A 47 6.72 -13.92 -1.23
C PHE A 47 8.12 -13.33 -1.46
N HIS A 48 9.10 -13.72 -0.65
CA HIS A 48 10.49 -13.33 -0.89
C HIS A 48 11.01 -13.90 -2.22
N SER A 49 10.64 -15.14 -2.57
CA SER A 49 11.03 -15.81 -3.82
C SER A 49 10.35 -15.23 -5.08
N ALA A 50 9.11 -14.73 -4.95
CA ALA A 50 8.32 -14.20 -6.05
C ALA A 50 8.90 -12.88 -6.59
N LYS A 51 9.09 -12.77 -7.90
CA LYS A 51 9.61 -11.56 -8.57
C LYS A 51 8.49 -10.56 -8.91
N TYR A 52 7.90 -9.96 -7.89
CA TYR A 52 6.99 -8.82 -8.11
C TYR A 52 7.76 -7.57 -8.56
N PRO A 53 7.25 -6.78 -9.52
CA PRO A 53 7.87 -5.52 -9.91
C PRO A 53 8.00 -4.55 -8.73
N THR A 54 9.19 -3.97 -8.54
CA THR A 54 9.49 -3.02 -7.45
C THR A 54 8.48 -1.87 -7.35
N ASN A 55 8.02 -1.35 -8.49
CA ASN A 55 7.02 -0.27 -8.54
C ASN A 55 5.63 -0.73 -8.04
N LEU A 56 5.24 -1.99 -8.22
CA LEU A 56 4.02 -2.55 -7.65
C LEU A 56 4.13 -2.73 -6.13
N LEU A 57 5.33 -3.05 -5.62
CA LEU A 57 5.59 -3.10 -4.18
C LEU A 57 5.46 -1.71 -3.54
N TYR A 58 5.97 -0.66 -4.18
CA TYR A 58 5.77 0.73 -3.72
C TYR A 58 4.30 1.14 -3.69
N LEU A 59 3.49 0.80 -4.70
CA LEU A 59 2.05 1.04 -4.66
C LEU A 59 1.39 0.36 -3.45
N ASN A 60 1.69 -0.91 -3.23
CA ASN A 60 1.10 -1.63 -2.09
C ASN A 60 1.58 -1.07 -0.75
N LEU A 61 2.84 -0.63 -0.64
CA LEU A 61 3.35 0.08 0.53
C LEU A 61 2.60 1.41 0.76
N TYR A 62 2.37 2.21 -0.29
CA TYR A 62 1.56 3.43 -0.20
C TYR A 62 0.16 3.15 0.34
N ALA A 63 -0.49 2.08 -0.15
CA ALA A 63 -1.84 1.71 0.27
C ALA A 63 -1.92 1.32 1.75
N ILE A 64 -0.97 0.51 2.24
CA ILE A 64 -0.98 0.02 3.63
C ILE A 64 -0.24 0.92 4.61
N THR A 65 0.38 2.03 4.19
CA THR A 65 1.02 2.98 5.11
C THR A 65 0.30 4.31 5.06
N PHE A 66 0.62 5.16 4.08
CA PHE A 66 0.10 6.50 3.94
C PHE A 66 -1.42 6.55 3.82
N ALA A 67 -2.01 5.90 2.81
CA ALA A 67 -3.45 6.00 2.54
C ALA A 67 -4.30 5.49 3.72
N GLN A 68 -3.82 4.46 4.42
CA GLN A 68 -4.51 3.92 5.59
C GLN A 68 -4.27 4.70 6.87
N PHE A 69 -3.09 5.28 7.10
CA PHE A 69 -2.90 6.18 8.24
C PHE A 69 -3.82 7.40 8.12
N ILE A 70 -4.02 7.92 6.90
CA ILE A 70 -5.03 8.96 6.61
C ILE A 70 -6.43 8.46 6.94
N ASP A 71 -6.88 7.36 6.33
CA ASP A 71 -8.22 6.79 6.52
C ASP A 71 -8.52 6.57 8.02
N LEU A 72 -7.54 6.09 8.78
CA LEU A 72 -7.70 5.90 10.22
C LEU A 72 -7.68 7.21 11.02
N TYR A 73 -6.85 8.18 10.64
CA TYR A 73 -6.76 9.48 11.30
C TYR A 73 -8.04 10.31 11.11
N GLU A 74 -8.52 10.44 9.87
CA GLU A 74 -9.78 11.13 9.54
C GLU A 74 -10.98 10.54 10.30
N ASN A 75 -10.98 9.21 10.53
CA ASN A 75 -12.01 8.50 11.28
C ASN A 75 -11.76 8.42 12.80
N ASN A 76 -10.81 9.19 13.37
CA ASN A 76 -10.45 9.17 14.79
C ASN A 76 -10.15 7.76 15.34
N SER A 77 -9.57 6.92 14.48
CA SER A 77 -9.39 5.49 14.68
C SER A 77 -7.93 5.06 14.51
N ILE A 78 -6.99 5.99 14.68
CA ILE A 78 -5.56 5.79 14.41
C ILE A 78 -4.94 4.60 15.15
N ARG A 79 -5.53 4.15 16.27
CA ARG A 79 -5.12 2.93 17.01
C ARG A 79 -5.53 1.60 16.38
N ASN A 80 -6.33 1.60 15.30
CA ASN A 80 -6.86 0.40 14.64
C ASN A 80 -6.02 -0.08 13.44
N TYR A 81 -4.81 0.46 13.27
CA TYR A 81 -3.92 0.05 12.19
C TYR A 81 -3.38 -1.35 12.43
N LYS A 82 -3.44 -2.20 11.39
CA LYS A 82 -3.23 -3.65 11.51
C LYS A 82 -2.19 -4.27 10.57
N TYR A 83 -1.53 -3.47 9.73
CA TYR A 83 -0.60 -3.96 8.69
C TYR A 83 0.87 -3.62 8.95
N ILE A 84 1.26 -3.62 10.24
CA ILE A 84 2.64 -3.36 10.67
C ILE A 84 3.61 -4.41 10.08
N SER A 85 3.22 -5.69 10.13
CA SER A 85 4.05 -6.81 9.65
C SER A 85 4.20 -6.78 8.12
N GLU A 86 3.10 -6.55 7.43
CA GLU A 86 3.00 -6.44 5.97
C GLU A 86 3.84 -5.27 5.46
N SER A 87 3.76 -4.11 6.11
CA SER A 87 4.58 -2.93 5.78
C SER A 87 6.07 -3.22 5.98
N LYS A 88 6.46 -3.76 7.14
CA LYS A 88 7.85 -4.19 7.40
C LYS A 88 8.34 -5.19 6.36
N THR A 89 7.48 -6.12 5.92
CA THR A 89 7.80 -7.12 4.89
C THR A 89 8.07 -6.48 3.53
N ILE A 90 7.16 -5.61 3.05
CA ILE A 90 7.33 -4.93 1.76
C ILE A 90 8.57 -4.03 1.80
N ILE A 91 8.79 -3.27 2.89
CA ILE A 91 9.99 -2.44 3.07
C ILE A 91 11.27 -3.29 3.04
N ASN A 92 11.31 -4.43 3.75
CA ASN A 92 12.48 -5.32 3.77
C ASN A 92 12.78 -5.98 2.42
N LYS A 93 11.78 -6.13 1.54
CA LYS A 93 11.98 -6.55 0.15
C LYS A 93 12.51 -5.38 -0.70
N LEU A 94 11.86 -4.21 -0.62
CA LEU A 94 12.30 -2.99 -1.31
C LEU A 94 13.73 -2.55 -0.93
N LEU A 95 14.15 -2.72 0.33
CA LEU A 95 15.52 -2.43 0.78
C LEU A 95 16.59 -3.31 0.10
N LYS A 96 16.21 -4.46 -0.46
CA LYS A 96 17.09 -5.32 -1.27
C LYS A 96 16.98 -4.98 -2.75
N ASP A 97 15.76 -4.73 -3.22
CA ASP A 97 15.43 -4.59 -4.63
C ASP A 97 15.67 -3.16 -5.19
N ASP A 98 15.67 -2.13 -4.34
CA ASP A 98 15.90 -0.72 -4.70
C ASP A 98 16.83 0.00 -3.69
N PRO A 99 18.14 -0.34 -3.67
CA PRO A 99 19.10 0.24 -2.72
C PRO A 99 19.32 1.75 -2.90
N LYS A 100 18.79 2.36 -3.96
CA LYS A 100 18.86 3.82 -4.17
C LYS A 100 17.99 4.58 -3.19
N GLU A 101 16.87 3.98 -2.78
CA GLU A 101 15.86 4.59 -1.90
C GLU A 101 16.03 4.19 -0.43
N GLN A 102 17.18 3.60 -0.08
CA GLN A 102 17.42 3.02 1.24
C GLN A 102 17.10 4.00 2.37
N ASN A 103 17.46 5.28 2.24
CA ASN A 103 17.21 6.28 3.28
C ASN A 103 15.71 6.55 3.48
N GLY A 104 14.95 6.75 2.39
CA GLY A 104 13.51 6.94 2.47
C GLY A 104 12.78 5.68 2.98
N LEU A 105 13.20 4.49 2.54
CA LEU A 105 12.66 3.21 3.03
C LEU A 105 12.94 3.00 4.53
N LEU A 106 14.13 3.39 5.01
CA LEU A 106 14.45 3.38 6.45
C LEU A 106 13.63 4.42 7.23
N ASN A 107 13.34 5.59 6.66
CA ASN A 107 12.42 6.56 7.26
C ASN A 107 11.00 5.98 7.38
N ILE A 108 10.48 5.26 6.36
CA ILE A 108 9.20 4.53 6.46
C ILE A 108 9.27 3.48 7.57
N LEU A 109 10.34 2.68 7.63
CA LEU A 109 10.51 1.66 8.67
C LEU A 109 10.51 2.28 10.08
N ASN A 110 11.16 3.43 10.24
CA ASN A 110 11.18 4.19 11.48
C ASN A 110 9.79 4.75 11.85
N LEU A 111 9.00 5.22 10.89
CA LEU A 111 7.61 5.61 11.11
C LEU A 111 6.76 4.43 11.62
N ILE A 112 6.87 3.26 10.98
CA ILE A 112 6.14 2.05 11.38
C ILE A 112 6.58 1.54 12.77
N ASN A 113 7.87 1.64 13.11
CA ASN A 113 8.37 1.30 14.45
C ASN A 113 7.92 2.33 15.51
N SER A 114 7.90 3.63 15.18
CA SER A 114 7.32 4.67 16.06
C SER A 114 5.84 4.42 16.34
N TYR A 115 5.07 4.03 15.32
CA TYR A 115 3.66 3.65 15.48
C TYR A 115 3.48 2.44 16.39
N GLU A 116 4.25 1.38 16.17
CA GLU A 116 4.23 0.17 17.01
C GLU A 116 4.57 0.49 18.47
N ASN A 117 5.48 1.44 18.73
CA ASN A 117 5.78 1.90 20.08
C ASN A 117 4.65 2.75 20.71
N TYR A 118 3.98 3.59 19.91
CA TYR A 118 2.78 4.36 20.33
C TYR A 118 1.62 3.42 20.71
N LEU A 119 1.33 2.39 19.92
CA LEU A 119 0.30 1.40 20.25
C LEU A 119 0.57 0.67 21.57
N ASN A 120 1.83 0.34 21.82
CA ASN A 120 2.26 -0.36 23.04
C ASN A 120 2.42 0.58 24.26
N ASN A 121 2.03 1.87 24.14
CA ASN A 121 2.16 2.90 25.18
C ASN A 121 3.56 2.94 25.83
N LYS A 122 4.63 2.71 25.04
CA LYS A 122 6.01 2.68 25.58
C LYS A 122 6.46 4.09 25.94
N GLN A 123 7.15 4.22 27.06
CA GLN A 123 7.72 5.50 27.50
C GLN A 123 8.67 6.07 26.42
N GLY A 124 8.48 7.34 26.06
CA GLY A 124 9.18 7.96 24.93
C GLY A 124 8.54 7.74 23.56
N SER A 125 7.31 7.20 23.49
CA SER A 125 6.50 7.24 22.26
C SER A 125 6.29 8.68 21.82
N LEU A 126 6.66 8.99 20.58
CA LEU A 126 6.32 10.26 19.94
C LEU A 126 4.80 10.43 19.85
N ASP A 127 4.32 11.67 19.83
CA ASP A 127 2.93 11.95 19.49
C ASP A 127 2.71 11.55 18.02
N PHE A 128 2.06 10.40 17.83
CA PHE A 128 1.84 9.87 16.50
C PHE A 128 0.73 10.62 15.76
N GLU A 129 -0.18 11.28 16.48
CA GLU A 129 -1.20 12.14 15.88
C GLU A 129 -0.56 13.44 15.37
N GLU A 130 0.44 14.00 16.06
CA GLU A 130 1.29 15.08 15.54
C GLU A 130 2.06 14.65 14.28
N ILE A 131 2.67 13.45 14.28
CA ILE A 131 3.39 12.93 13.10
C ILE A 131 2.45 12.77 11.90
N ILE A 132 1.25 12.21 12.08
CA ILE A 132 0.28 12.09 10.98
C ILE A 132 -0.23 13.46 10.53
N ASN A 133 -0.41 14.42 11.44
CA ASN A 133 -0.73 15.80 11.06
C ASN A 133 0.37 16.45 10.20
N ASN A 134 1.65 16.24 10.52
CA ASN A 134 2.76 16.75 9.70
C ASN A 134 2.80 16.08 8.31
N ILE A 135 2.48 14.79 8.22
CA ILE A 135 2.38 14.05 6.96
C ILE A 135 1.19 14.52 6.12
N TYR A 136 0.02 14.75 6.74
CA TYR A 136 -1.23 15.08 6.05
C TYR A 136 -1.37 16.58 5.71
N TYR A 137 -0.81 17.45 6.55
CA TYR A 137 -0.78 18.90 6.36
C TYR A 137 0.66 19.47 6.41
N PRO A 138 1.54 19.15 5.42
CA PRO A 138 2.94 19.62 5.46
C PRO A 138 3.09 21.13 5.61
N SER A 139 2.19 21.91 4.98
CA SER A 139 2.16 23.37 5.04
C SER A 139 1.75 23.97 6.39
N LEU A 140 1.21 23.16 7.31
CA LEU A 140 0.90 23.56 8.69
C LEU A 140 1.98 23.14 9.69
N SER A 141 2.88 22.22 9.29
CA SER A 141 4.00 21.78 10.12
C SER A 141 5.06 22.89 10.25
N LYS A 142 5.56 23.12 11.46
CA LYS A 142 6.66 24.07 11.74
C LYS A 142 8.04 23.44 11.60
N THR A 143 8.09 22.14 11.31
CA THR A 143 9.28 21.30 11.32
C THR A 143 9.59 20.83 9.92
N ASN A 144 10.85 20.98 9.50
CA ASN A 144 11.38 20.39 8.27
C ASN A 144 11.55 18.88 8.49
N ASP A 145 10.42 18.16 8.51
CA ASP A 145 10.29 16.87 9.15
C ASP A 145 10.63 15.73 8.18
N LYS A 146 11.52 14.82 8.61
CA LYS A 146 11.91 13.59 7.90
C LYS A 146 10.73 12.70 7.50
N TYR A 147 9.58 12.87 8.15
CA TYR A 147 8.35 12.17 7.79
C TYR A 147 7.66 12.74 6.54
N SER A 148 7.99 13.95 6.09
CA SER A 148 7.52 14.49 4.79
C SER A 148 8.22 13.81 3.60
N GLU A 149 9.49 13.42 3.74
CA GLU A 149 10.24 12.67 2.72
C GLU A 149 9.60 11.30 2.40
N ILE A 150 8.99 10.66 3.40
CA ILE A 150 8.21 9.42 3.23
C ILE A 150 7.07 9.62 2.25
N LEU A 151 6.32 10.72 2.44
CA LEU A 151 5.21 11.05 1.58
C LEU A 151 5.71 11.30 0.16
N ILE A 152 6.74 12.13 0.01
CA ILE A 152 7.35 12.45 -1.29
C ILE A 152 7.80 11.17 -2.01
N LEU A 153 8.50 10.24 -1.34
CA LEU A 153 8.93 8.97 -1.94
C LEU A 153 7.75 8.12 -2.42
N LEU A 154 6.74 7.90 -1.57
CA LEU A 154 5.61 7.05 -1.92
C LEU A 154 4.75 7.68 -3.03
N ILE A 155 4.63 9.00 -3.05
CA ILE A 155 4.05 9.79 -4.13
C ILE A 155 4.84 9.62 -5.42
N GLU A 156 6.15 9.86 -5.41
CA GLU A 156 6.98 9.84 -6.61
C GLU A 156 7.01 8.45 -7.23
N LYS A 157 7.13 7.40 -6.41
CA LYS A 157 7.11 6.01 -6.88
C LYS A 157 5.74 5.60 -7.44
N SER A 158 4.65 6.12 -6.88
CA SER A 158 3.29 5.95 -7.43
C SER A 158 3.12 6.70 -8.77
N GLY A 159 3.52 7.97 -8.85
CA GLY A 159 3.52 8.75 -10.09
C GLY A 159 4.39 8.11 -11.18
N ASN A 160 5.59 7.65 -10.83
CA ASN A 160 6.49 6.93 -11.74
C ASN A 160 5.92 5.58 -12.20
N PHE A 161 5.12 4.89 -11.39
CA PHE A 161 4.36 3.72 -11.85
C PHE A 161 3.42 4.12 -12.99
N PHE A 162 2.52 5.08 -12.78
CA PHE A 162 1.53 5.47 -13.78
C PHE A 162 2.16 6.13 -15.02
N ASN A 163 3.22 6.93 -14.85
CA ASN A 163 4.00 7.51 -15.94
C ASN A 163 4.73 6.48 -16.81
N LYS A 164 5.03 5.28 -16.28
CA LYS A 164 5.60 4.17 -17.06
C LYS A 164 4.54 3.52 -17.96
N TYR A 165 3.30 3.44 -17.47
CA TYR A 165 2.18 2.82 -18.19
C TYR A 165 1.25 3.88 -18.81
N LYS A 166 1.83 4.88 -19.48
CA LYS A 166 1.10 5.91 -20.23
C LYS A 166 0.13 5.29 -21.24
N TYR A 167 -1.13 5.19 -20.84
CA TYR A 167 -2.25 4.94 -21.73
C TYR A 167 -2.89 6.28 -22.07
N ASP A 168 -2.65 6.78 -23.28
CA ASP A 168 -3.24 8.02 -23.81
C ASP A 168 -4.78 7.92 -24.05
N ARG A 169 -5.44 6.95 -23.41
CA ARG A 169 -6.86 6.56 -23.61
C ARG A 169 -7.59 6.13 -22.33
N ILE A 170 -6.94 6.11 -21.18
CA ILE A 170 -7.60 5.77 -19.91
C ILE A 170 -8.35 7.00 -19.40
N SER A 171 -9.67 6.88 -19.23
CA SER A 171 -10.40 7.72 -18.28
C SER A 171 -9.83 7.48 -16.89
N TRP A 172 -9.38 8.51 -16.18
CA TRP A 172 -8.76 8.33 -14.85
C TRP A 172 -9.77 8.03 -13.73
N THR A 173 -10.79 7.20 -14.02
CA THR A 173 -11.64 6.65 -12.97
C THR A 173 -10.84 5.67 -12.12
N HIS A 174 -11.21 5.54 -10.85
CA HIS A 174 -10.60 4.54 -9.99
C HIS A 174 -10.77 3.12 -10.58
N PHE A 175 -11.87 2.79 -11.25
CA PHE A 175 -12.02 1.46 -11.84
C PHE A 175 -11.02 1.17 -12.97
N ASP A 176 -10.72 2.17 -13.81
CA ASP A 176 -9.72 2.02 -14.88
C ASP A 176 -8.29 1.89 -14.32
N VAL A 177 -8.00 2.60 -13.23
CA VAL A 177 -6.74 2.41 -12.46
C VAL A 177 -6.66 1.00 -11.89
N PHE A 178 -7.77 0.44 -11.39
CA PHE A 178 -7.81 -0.97 -10.98
C PHE A 178 -7.55 -1.91 -12.16
N ARG A 179 -8.21 -1.72 -13.30
CA ARG A 179 -8.01 -2.53 -14.52
C ARG A 179 -6.56 -2.53 -14.96
N LEU A 180 -5.91 -1.37 -15.04
CA LEU A 180 -4.50 -1.24 -15.39
C LEU A 180 -3.59 -2.08 -14.47
N ILE A 181 -3.83 -2.04 -13.17
CA ILE A 181 -3.03 -2.79 -12.19
C ILE A 181 -3.31 -4.28 -12.27
N TRP A 182 -4.57 -4.67 -12.51
CA TRP A 182 -4.96 -6.05 -12.74
C TRP A 182 -4.33 -6.62 -14.03
N ASP A 183 -4.35 -5.85 -15.12
CA ASP A 183 -3.70 -6.20 -16.39
C ASP A 183 -2.19 -6.38 -16.22
N ILE A 184 -1.54 -5.56 -15.38
CA ILE A 184 -0.13 -5.74 -15.03
C ILE A 184 0.08 -7.05 -14.24
N LEU A 185 -0.77 -7.36 -13.27
CA LEU A 185 -0.72 -8.61 -12.48
C LEU A 185 -0.89 -9.86 -13.36
N ILE A 186 -1.93 -9.93 -14.21
CA ILE A 186 -2.18 -11.09 -15.08
C ILE A 186 -1.05 -11.33 -16.10
N ASN A 187 -0.30 -10.29 -16.47
CA ASN A 187 0.85 -10.39 -17.36
C ASN A 187 2.17 -10.77 -16.67
N LEU A 188 2.20 -10.95 -15.34
CA LEU A 188 3.34 -11.52 -14.61
C LEU A 188 3.43 -13.03 -14.84
N LYS A 189 3.97 -13.43 -16.01
CA LYS A 189 4.09 -14.84 -16.45
C LYS A 189 4.85 -15.76 -15.48
N GLU A 190 5.65 -15.21 -14.56
CA GLU A 190 6.41 -15.99 -13.57
C GLU A 190 5.60 -16.33 -12.30
N THR A 191 4.44 -15.72 -12.07
CA THR A 191 3.61 -15.97 -10.87
C THR A 191 2.33 -16.73 -11.22
N LYS A 192 2.22 -18.00 -10.78
CA LYS A 192 0.98 -18.81 -10.92
C LYS A 192 -0.18 -18.33 -10.04
N HIS A 193 0.16 -17.57 -9.00
CA HIS A 193 -0.74 -17.09 -7.95
C HIS A 193 -0.32 -15.68 -7.52
N TYR A 194 -1.27 -14.89 -6.99
CA TYR A 194 -0.98 -13.54 -6.48
C TYR A 194 -1.04 -13.51 -4.96
N TYR A 195 0.12 -13.33 -4.34
CA TYR A 195 0.26 -13.24 -2.89
C TYR A 195 -0.42 -11.97 -2.35
N TYR A 196 -1.06 -12.06 -1.18
CA TYR A 196 -1.92 -10.98 -0.68
C TYR A 196 -1.24 -9.61 -0.54
N LEU A 197 0.08 -9.57 -0.32
CA LEU A 197 0.84 -8.31 -0.20
C LEU A 197 0.80 -7.44 -1.48
N VAL A 198 0.48 -8.00 -2.66
CA VAL A 198 0.32 -7.20 -3.89
C VAL A 198 -1.12 -6.78 -4.19
N LEU A 199 -2.08 -7.15 -3.33
CA LEU A 199 -3.51 -6.89 -3.52
C LEU A 199 -4.02 -5.64 -2.78
N PHE A 200 -3.22 -5.01 -1.93
CA PHE A 200 -3.64 -3.88 -1.10
C PHE A 200 -3.98 -2.62 -1.89
N TYR A 201 -3.16 -2.24 -2.87
CA TYR A 201 -3.44 -1.07 -3.71
C TYR A 201 -4.64 -1.29 -4.65
N PRO A 202 -4.77 -2.40 -5.40
CA PRO A 202 -5.98 -2.61 -6.20
C PRO A 202 -7.24 -2.71 -5.33
N ARG A 203 -7.18 -3.30 -4.12
CA ARG A 203 -8.27 -3.27 -3.12
C ARG A 203 -8.63 -1.85 -2.65
N LEU A 204 -7.64 -0.98 -2.44
CA LEU A 204 -7.83 0.43 -2.07
C LEU A 204 -8.52 1.22 -3.19
N VAL A 205 -8.07 1.03 -4.42
CA VAL A 205 -8.65 1.68 -5.60
C VAL A 205 -10.10 1.24 -5.83
N LEU A 206 -10.42 -0.05 -5.60
CA LEU A 206 -11.81 -0.54 -5.61
C LEU A 206 -12.66 0.09 -4.49
N LYS A 207 -12.10 0.33 -3.29
CA LYS A 207 -12.78 1.10 -2.22
C LYS A 207 -13.15 2.50 -2.73
N TRP A 208 -12.18 3.24 -3.26
CA TRP A 208 -12.38 4.59 -3.77
C TRP A 208 -13.38 4.67 -4.93
N TYR A 209 -13.45 3.65 -5.79
CA TYR A 209 -14.47 3.60 -6.85
C TYR A 209 -15.90 3.42 -6.31
N MET A 210 -16.10 2.55 -5.33
CA MET A 210 -17.42 2.38 -4.71
C MET A 210 -17.88 3.65 -3.98
N GLU A 211 -16.93 4.38 -3.38
CA GLU A 211 -17.15 5.61 -2.61
C GLU A 211 -17.30 6.88 -3.46
N SER A 212 -16.98 6.84 -4.76
CA SER A 212 -17.13 8.02 -5.64
C SER A 212 -18.60 8.31 -5.95
N ASP A 213 -18.97 9.59 -6.13
CA ASP A 213 -20.37 9.98 -6.37
C ASP A 213 -20.87 9.68 -7.80
N ASP A 214 -19.94 9.40 -8.72
CA ASP A 214 -20.13 9.30 -10.17
C ASP A 214 -20.03 7.87 -10.74
N GLY A 215 -19.67 6.88 -9.94
CA GLY A 215 -19.49 5.49 -10.41
C GLY A 215 -20.81 4.79 -10.80
N ASP A 216 -20.82 4.13 -11.97
CA ASP A 216 -21.92 3.28 -12.45
C ASP A 216 -22.24 2.19 -11.40
N SER A 217 -23.50 2.10 -10.98
CA SER A 217 -23.98 1.15 -9.97
C SER A 217 -23.66 -0.31 -10.32
N ARG A 218 -23.69 -0.67 -11.61
CA ARG A 218 -23.29 -2.01 -12.10
C ARG A 218 -21.80 -2.26 -11.88
N ILE A 219 -20.96 -1.28 -12.20
CA ILE A 219 -19.50 -1.36 -12.02
C ILE A 219 -19.15 -1.33 -10.52
N LYS A 220 -19.94 -0.66 -9.67
CA LYS A 220 -19.76 -0.68 -8.21
C LYS A 220 -20.01 -2.07 -7.61
N GLU A 221 -21.04 -2.79 -8.04
CA GLU A 221 -21.27 -4.18 -7.57
C GLU A 221 -20.19 -5.15 -8.10
N VAL A 222 -19.66 -4.91 -9.31
CA VAL A 222 -18.43 -5.58 -9.80
C VAL A 222 -17.23 -5.29 -8.90
N ALA A 223 -16.97 -4.02 -8.60
CA ALA A 223 -15.85 -3.59 -7.78
C ALA A 223 -15.91 -4.18 -6.36
N LYS A 224 -17.10 -4.21 -5.76
CA LYS A 224 -17.41 -4.88 -4.49
C LYS A 224 -17.12 -6.38 -4.54
N SER A 225 -17.62 -7.08 -5.57
CA SER A 225 -17.42 -8.52 -5.75
C SER A 225 -15.93 -8.91 -5.87
N ILE A 226 -15.14 -8.11 -6.57
CA ILE A 226 -13.68 -8.29 -6.68
C ILE A 226 -12.99 -7.98 -5.35
N LYS A 227 -13.38 -6.88 -4.69
CA LYS A 227 -12.83 -6.49 -3.39
C LYS A 227 -13.08 -7.53 -2.29
N GLU A 228 -14.24 -8.19 -2.28
CA GLU A 228 -14.54 -9.28 -1.34
C GLU A 228 -13.57 -10.48 -1.50
N ILE A 229 -13.17 -10.80 -2.74
CA ILE A 229 -12.15 -11.82 -3.02
C ILE A 229 -10.79 -11.38 -2.46
N PHE A 230 -10.37 -10.14 -2.72
CA PHE A 230 -9.12 -9.60 -2.18
C PHE A 230 -9.13 -9.51 -0.65
N ASP A 231 -10.23 -9.06 -0.04
CA ASP A 231 -10.39 -8.98 1.42
C ASP A 231 -10.23 -10.36 2.06
N LYS A 232 -10.86 -11.40 1.50
CA LYS A 232 -10.69 -12.79 1.96
C LYS A 232 -9.24 -13.25 1.85
N THR A 233 -8.57 -12.99 0.72
CA THR A 233 -7.17 -13.40 0.50
C THR A 233 -6.21 -12.68 1.46
N ILE A 234 -6.42 -11.39 1.70
CA ILE A 234 -5.64 -10.56 2.63
C ILE A 234 -5.86 -10.98 4.08
N VAL A 235 -7.11 -11.21 4.50
CA VAL A 235 -7.42 -11.69 5.87
C VAL A 235 -6.79 -13.05 6.13
N ASN A 236 -6.79 -13.95 5.14
CA ASN A 236 -6.18 -15.27 5.24
C ASN A 236 -4.65 -15.27 5.06
N LYS A 237 -4.03 -14.11 4.81
CA LYS A 237 -2.61 -13.98 4.41
C LYS A 237 -2.20 -14.96 3.31
N GLY A 238 -3.10 -15.20 2.36
CA GLY A 238 -2.98 -16.23 1.35
C GLY A 238 -2.54 -15.70 -0.01
N GLU A 239 -2.90 -16.45 -1.04
CA GLU A 239 -2.72 -16.10 -2.43
C GLU A 239 -4.04 -16.27 -3.19
N LEU A 240 -4.17 -15.62 -4.36
CA LEU A 240 -5.28 -15.88 -5.26
C LEU A 240 -5.09 -17.23 -5.96
N GLU A 241 -6.00 -18.16 -5.70
CA GLU A 241 -6.10 -19.40 -6.46
C GLU A 241 -6.51 -19.13 -7.91
N ILE A 242 -6.19 -20.04 -8.82
CA ILE A 242 -6.54 -19.93 -10.25
C ILE A 242 -8.06 -19.73 -10.45
N LYS A 243 -8.90 -20.35 -9.61
CA LYS A 243 -10.36 -20.16 -9.63
C LYS A 243 -10.78 -18.71 -9.34
N ASP A 244 -10.08 -18.04 -8.42
CA ASP A 244 -10.39 -16.67 -8.00
C ASP A 244 -9.89 -15.67 -9.06
N ILE A 245 -8.72 -15.94 -9.66
CA ILE A 245 -8.20 -15.19 -10.82
C ILE A 245 -9.16 -15.28 -12.01
N ASN A 246 -9.62 -16.50 -12.36
CA ASN A 246 -10.59 -16.71 -13.43
C ASN A 246 -11.91 -16.00 -13.15
N LYS A 247 -12.44 -16.11 -11.92
CA LYS A 247 -13.66 -15.40 -11.50
C LYS A 247 -13.52 -13.88 -11.64
N ILE A 248 -12.40 -13.29 -11.24
CA ILE A 248 -12.16 -11.84 -11.40
C ILE A 248 -12.14 -11.47 -12.89
N ASN A 249 -11.44 -12.25 -13.72
CA ASN A 249 -11.38 -12.03 -15.17
C ASN A 249 -12.76 -12.14 -15.85
N GLU A 250 -13.62 -13.07 -15.39
CA GLU A 250 -15.00 -13.22 -15.87
C GLU A 250 -15.88 -12.04 -15.44
N ILE A 251 -15.74 -11.55 -14.20
CA ILE A 251 -16.49 -10.40 -13.70
C ILE A 251 -16.09 -9.11 -14.46
N ILE A 252 -14.79 -8.89 -14.72
CA ILE A 252 -14.33 -7.71 -15.48
C ILE A 252 -14.89 -7.72 -16.91
N LYS A 253 -14.99 -8.88 -17.56
CA LYS A 253 -15.56 -9.00 -18.92
C LYS A 253 -17.06 -8.72 -19.03
N GLN A 254 -17.80 -8.63 -17.91
CA GLN A 254 -19.25 -8.35 -17.92
C GLN A 254 -19.60 -6.86 -18.03
N ILE A 255 -18.57 -6.00 -18.01
CA ILE A 255 -18.69 -4.53 -18.06
C ILE A 255 -17.92 -3.91 -19.23
N ASP A 256 -17.26 -4.73 -20.05
CA ASP A 256 -16.79 -4.41 -21.41
C ASP A 256 -17.95 -4.48 -22.44
#